data_AF-A0AAD7FZ90-F1
#
_entry.id   AF-A0AAD7FZ90-F1
#
_cell.length_a   1.000
_cell.length_b   1.000
_cell.length_c   1.000
_cell.angle_alpha   90.00
_cell.angle_beta   90.00
_cell.angle_gamma   90.00
#
_symmetry.space_group_name_H-M   'P 1'
#
loop_
_entity.id
_entity.type
_entity.pdbx_description
1 polymer ?
#
loop_
_entity_poly.entity_id
_entity_poly.type
_entity_poly.pdbx_seq_one_letter_code
_entity_poly.pdbx_strand_id
1 'polypeptide(L)'
;MATPLKITTKQVEDATARGMHIFPHKTRGFQELTIPKTKGDLKKMCKEYGLNVTGNICTLTGFLQDFSQRFCNDPVGSTARPNRRSHKGPRQEGNVPKKNKRNAGVELRRAALIDTDRVTERSKDNRTTDEVKGLVNWAKRKIASYPYQPRNAKIVTPSQSYGGTISERLQVIQGQLAALTATGTGMASMLPAYSTAQIAMDEPAFGEEMDFVVYDATTWEAGALDQPGNDGYYHFDADASMSMDSSGTATRPISAPTSPVAPNEPLSMVAARVSPAAVCAPVTFTQPSPSAVSASSSSHTPASSPAAALPSHLRSLKLGNGTSLDIDINNVLKITIPATSFADDIRRLNEMWDDTSPHWKGVSVVVVAGQHISLNHWPNLFKKTSVWSALKSNWTEWKFVVEHYRKGTPEEFWREFTSPSGTRMSYTAICKTLRENRQGDDEETVERIRREYGDSFKTTFTYRCSRTKGEVVMSKASAIVKHYERLKKSS
;
A
#
# COMPACT_ATOMS: atom_id res chain seq x y z
N MET A 1 -22.16 -58.25 -9.17
CA MET A 1 -22.01 -56.79 -9.15
C MET A 1 -21.87 -56.37 -7.69
N ALA A 2 -20.74 -55.77 -7.31
CA ALA A 2 -20.56 -55.30 -5.92
C ALA A 2 -21.48 -54.10 -5.67
N THR A 3 -22.25 -54.14 -4.59
CA THR A 3 -23.14 -53.05 -4.18
C THR A 3 -22.30 -51.80 -3.91
N PRO A 4 -22.62 -50.63 -4.51
CA PRO A 4 -21.85 -49.42 -4.27
C PRO A 4 -21.94 -49.03 -2.79
N LEU A 5 -20.78 -48.85 -2.15
CA LEU A 5 -20.68 -48.37 -0.77
C LEU A 5 -21.32 -46.99 -0.68
N LYS A 6 -22.38 -46.86 0.12
CA LYS A 6 -23.01 -45.57 0.42
C LYS A 6 -22.17 -44.85 1.46
N ILE A 7 -21.62 -43.70 1.09
CA ILE A 7 -20.98 -42.78 2.04
C ILE A 7 -22.11 -42.14 2.86
N THR A 8 -22.04 -42.29 4.18
CA THR A 8 -23.04 -41.68 5.08
C THR A 8 -22.65 -40.24 5.42
N THR A 9 -23.62 -39.35 5.63
CA THR A 9 -23.38 -37.96 6.02
C THR A 9 -22.48 -37.86 7.26
N LYS A 10 -22.69 -38.76 8.23
CA LYS A 10 -21.88 -38.84 9.45
C LYS A 10 -20.39 -39.09 9.17
N GLN A 11 -20.05 -39.93 8.19
CA GLN A 11 -18.66 -40.15 7.80
C GLN A 11 -18.02 -38.91 7.16
N VAL A 12 -18.80 -38.12 6.41
CA VAL A 12 -18.32 -36.86 5.83
C VAL A 12 -18.04 -35.83 6.93
N GLU A 13 -18.93 -35.73 7.92
CA GLU A 13 -18.77 -34.84 9.06
C GLU A 13 -17.57 -35.25 9.94
N ASP A 14 -17.42 -36.54 10.26
CA ASP A 14 -16.30 -37.06 11.05
C ASP A 14 -14.94 -36.90 10.33
N ALA A 15 -14.90 -37.04 9.01
CA ALA A 15 -13.69 -36.78 8.21
C ALA A 15 -13.35 -35.28 8.21
N THR A 16 -14.35 -34.42 8.02
CA THR A 16 -14.17 -32.95 8.00
C THR A 16 -13.70 -32.43 9.36
N ALA A 17 -14.22 -32.96 10.47
CA ALA A 17 -13.79 -32.62 11.82
C ALA A 17 -12.31 -32.95 12.08
N ARG A 18 -11.76 -33.95 11.39
CA ARG A 18 -10.33 -34.33 11.45
C ARG A 18 -9.46 -33.60 10.43
N GLY A 19 -10.03 -32.68 9.64
CA GLY A 19 -9.32 -32.03 8.53
C GLY A 19 -8.94 -32.99 7.40
N MET A 20 -9.68 -34.09 7.25
CA MET A 20 -9.51 -35.07 6.19
C MET A 20 -10.58 -34.89 5.12
N HIS A 21 -10.23 -35.22 3.88
CA HIS A 21 -11.10 -35.12 2.73
C HIS A 21 -11.30 -36.49 2.11
N ILE A 22 -12.53 -36.80 1.68
CA ILE A 22 -12.88 -38.09 1.10
C ILE A 22 -12.63 -38.03 -0.41
N PHE A 23 -11.86 -38.98 -0.93
CA PHE A 23 -11.56 -39.11 -2.35
C PHE A 23 -11.89 -40.53 -2.86
N PRO A 24 -12.20 -40.71 -4.15
CA PRO A 24 -12.36 -42.04 -4.74
C PRO A 24 -11.06 -42.84 -4.64
N HIS A 25 -11.17 -44.11 -4.27
CA HIS A 25 -10.07 -45.07 -4.28
C HIS A 25 -10.34 -46.17 -5.30
N LYS A 26 -9.32 -46.56 -6.08
CA LYS A 26 -9.47 -47.50 -7.21
C LYS A 26 -10.03 -48.87 -6.81
N THR A 27 -9.75 -49.32 -5.58
CA THR A 27 -10.14 -50.68 -5.13
C THR A 27 -11.02 -50.71 -3.89
N ARG A 28 -11.09 -49.63 -3.11
CA ARG A 28 -11.77 -49.60 -1.80
C ARG A 28 -13.03 -48.71 -1.77
N GLY A 29 -13.45 -48.21 -2.93
CA GLY A 29 -14.52 -47.22 -3.05
C GLY A 29 -14.01 -45.82 -2.76
N PHE A 30 -13.57 -45.56 -1.53
CA PHE A 30 -13.03 -44.26 -1.12
C PHE A 30 -11.84 -44.36 -0.17
N GLN A 31 -11.12 -43.25 0.00
CA GLN A 31 -10.03 -43.06 0.96
C GLN A 31 -10.13 -41.67 1.59
N GLU A 32 -9.82 -41.57 2.88
CA GLU A 32 -9.66 -40.31 3.59
C GLU A 32 -8.20 -39.86 3.47
N LEU A 33 -7.98 -38.67 2.89
CA LEU A 33 -6.65 -38.09 2.73
C LEU A 33 -6.60 -36.66 3.28
N THR A 34 -5.48 -36.31 3.90
CA THR A 34 -5.13 -34.92 4.20
C THR A 34 -4.58 -34.27 2.93
N ILE A 35 -5.07 -33.08 2.58
CA ILE A 35 -4.55 -32.33 1.43
C ILE A 35 -3.13 -31.84 1.75
N PRO A 36 -2.11 -32.16 0.93
CA PRO A 36 -0.74 -31.78 1.19
C PRO A 36 -0.54 -30.26 1.08
N LYS A 37 0.41 -29.74 1.86
CA LYS A 37 0.72 -28.30 1.89
C LYS A 37 1.73 -27.87 0.82
N THR A 38 2.45 -28.82 0.21
CA THR A 38 3.47 -28.51 -0.80
C THR A 38 2.88 -28.45 -2.21
N LYS A 39 3.38 -27.53 -3.04
CA LYS A 39 2.90 -27.38 -4.43
C LYS A 39 3.16 -28.62 -5.29
N GLY A 40 4.25 -29.36 -5.03
CA GLY A 40 4.61 -30.56 -5.77
C GLY A 40 3.61 -31.68 -5.56
N ASP A 41 3.26 -31.94 -4.29
CA ASP A 41 2.32 -32.99 -3.91
C ASP A 41 0.89 -32.65 -4.34
N LEU A 42 0.49 -31.37 -4.22
CA LEU A 42 -0.80 -30.88 -4.72
C LEU A 42 -0.96 -31.14 -6.22
N LYS A 43 0.08 -30.86 -7.02
CA LYS A 43 0.06 -31.16 -8.47
C LYS A 43 -0.04 -32.66 -8.73
N LYS A 44 0.65 -33.49 -7.94
CA LYS A 44 0.59 -34.96 -8.06
C LYS A 44 -0.81 -35.48 -7.78
N MET A 45 -1.45 -35.02 -6.71
CA MET A 45 -2.85 -35.35 -6.39
C MET A 45 -3.83 -34.83 -7.46
N CYS A 46 -3.72 -33.57 -7.89
CA CYS A 46 -4.55 -33.03 -8.97
C CYS A 46 -4.43 -33.88 -10.24
N LYS A 47 -3.22 -34.33 -10.60
CA LYS A 47 -2.98 -35.20 -11.75
C LYS A 47 -3.63 -36.57 -11.58
N GLU A 48 -3.56 -37.15 -10.39
CA GLU A 48 -4.16 -38.44 -10.07
C GLU A 48 -5.69 -38.43 -10.24
N TYR A 49 -6.34 -37.35 -9.81
CA TYR A 49 -7.80 -37.15 -9.94
C TYR A 49 -8.23 -36.48 -11.26
N GLY A 50 -7.30 -36.22 -12.18
CA GLY A 50 -7.62 -35.62 -13.49
C GLY A 50 -8.03 -34.14 -13.45
N LEU A 51 -7.66 -33.43 -12.38
CA LEU A 51 -7.89 -32.00 -12.18
C LEU A 51 -6.83 -31.14 -12.89
N ASN A 52 -7.05 -29.84 -12.96
CA ASN A 52 -6.06 -28.91 -13.52
C ASN A 52 -4.81 -28.83 -12.62
N VAL A 53 -3.62 -28.98 -13.23
CA VAL A 53 -2.32 -28.96 -12.53
C VAL A 53 -1.64 -27.59 -12.55
N THR A 54 -2.30 -26.58 -13.12
CA THR A 54 -1.85 -25.19 -13.19
C THR A 54 -2.49 -24.36 -12.08
N GLY A 55 -1.74 -23.43 -11.50
CA GLY A 55 -2.21 -22.58 -10.42
C GLY A 55 -1.18 -22.35 -9.31
N ASN A 56 -1.52 -21.43 -8.39
CA ASN A 56 -0.82 -21.29 -7.10
C ASN A 56 -1.32 -22.36 -6.10
N ILE A 57 -0.74 -22.42 -4.90
CA ILE A 57 -1.10 -23.42 -3.88
C ILE A 57 -2.59 -23.34 -3.55
N CYS A 58 -3.13 -22.13 -3.29
CA CYS A 58 -4.54 -21.92 -2.99
C CYS A 58 -5.47 -22.45 -4.09
N THR A 59 -5.15 -22.21 -5.37
CA THR A 59 -5.95 -22.71 -6.50
C THR A 59 -5.98 -24.24 -6.54
N LEU A 60 -4.83 -24.88 -6.35
CA LEU A 60 -4.73 -26.35 -6.38
C LEU A 60 -5.45 -26.99 -5.18
N THR A 61 -5.30 -26.41 -3.99
CA THR A 61 -6.05 -26.81 -2.80
C THR A 61 -7.55 -26.68 -3.01
N GLY A 62 -8.01 -25.56 -3.57
CA GLY A 62 -9.43 -25.34 -3.91
C GLY A 62 -9.97 -26.40 -4.88
N PHE A 63 -9.22 -26.75 -5.93
CA PHE A 63 -9.64 -27.82 -6.85
C PHE A 63 -9.82 -29.18 -6.16
N LEU A 64 -8.95 -29.53 -5.21
CA LEU A 64 -9.05 -30.79 -4.47
C LEU A 64 -10.22 -30.78 -3.48
N GLN A 65 -10.48 -29.64 -2.82
CA GLN A 65 -11.62 -29.48 -1.92
C GLN A 65 -12.94 -29.55 -2.69
N ASP A 66 -13.07 -28.82 -3.79
CA ASP A 66 -14.25 -28.85 -4.66
C ASP A 66 -14.51 -30.26 -5.19
N PHE A 67 -13.45 -30.97 -5.61
CA PHE A 67 -13.56 -32.34 -6.10
C PHE A 67 -14.03 -33.30 -5.01
N SER A 68 -13.47 -33.20 -3.80
CA SER A 68 -13.90 -34.01 -2.65
C SER A 68 -15.37 -33.75 -2.30
N GLN A 69 -15.80 -32.48 -2.27
CA GLN A 69 -17.19 -32.13 -1.98
C GLN A 69 -18.16 -32.65 -3.04
N ARG A 70 -17.80 -32.54 -4.34
CA ARG A 70 -18.59 -33.12 -5.44
C ARG A 70 -18.68 -34.64 -5.33
N PHE A 71 -17.58 -35.29 -4.91
CA PHE A 71 -17.56 -36.74 -4.70
C PHE A 71 -18.46 -37.18 -3.55
N CYS A 72 -18.50 -36.44 -2.44
CA CYS A 72 -19.42 -36.73 -1.33
C CYS A 72 -20.89 -36.57 -1.73
N ASN A 73 -21.20 -35.57 -2.55
CA ASN A 73 -22.58 -35.28 -2.97
C ASN A 73 -23.08 -36.25 -4.07
N ASP A 74 -22.20 -36.65 -4.98
CA ASP A 74 -22.52 -37.57 -6.08
C ASP A 74 -21.33 -38.50 -6.37
N PRO A 75 -21.18 -39.62 -5.64
CA PRO A 75 -20.07 -40.55 -5.82
C PRO A 75 -20.04 -41.18 -7.22
N VAL A 76 -21.20 -41.30 -7.87
CA VAL A 76 -21.34 -41.95 -9.18
C VAL A 76 -20.98 -40.98 -10.31
N GLY A 77 -21.50 -39.75 -10.28
CA GLY A 77 -21.25 -38.75 -11.32
C GLY A 77 -19.88 -38.06 -11.24
N SER A 78 -19.29 -37.93 -10.05
CA SER A 78 -18.00 -37.24 -9.86
C SER A 78 -16.78 -38.01 -10.38
N THR A 79 -16.88 -39.34 -10.52
CA THR A 79 -15.80 -40.17 -11.07
C THR A 79 -15.77 -40.15 -12.61
N ALA A 80 -16.85 -39.71 -13.25
CA ALA A 80 -16.87 -39.48 -14.67
C ALA A 80 -15.93 -38.31 -14.97
N ARG A 81 -14.73 -38.63 -15.48
CA ARG A 81 -13.79 -37.61 -15.97
C ARG A 81 -14.58 -36.68 -16.87
N PRO A 82 -14.61 -35.36 -16.61
CA PRO A 82 -15.32 -34.44 -17.48
C PRO A 82 -14.77 -34.68 -18.87
N ASN A 83 -15.64 -35.15 -19.77
CA ASN A 83 -15.25 -35.56 -21.10
C ASN A 83 -14.65 -34.32 -21.75
N ARG A 84 -13.32 -34.22 -21.74
CA ARG A 84 -12.59 -33.13 -22.35
C ARG A 84 -12.78 -33.34 -23.84
N ARG A 85 -13.92 -32.86 -24.37
CA ARG A 85 -14.07 -32.54 -25.78
C ARG A 85 -12.97 -31.54 -26.05
N SER A 86 -11.83 -32.07 -26.49
CA SER A 86 -10.80 -31.28 -27.12
C SER A 86 -11.51 -30.72 -28.33
N HIS A 87 -11.89 -29.45 -28.25
CA HIS A 87 -12.35 -28.69 -29.40
C HIS A 87 -11.14 -28.64 -30.34
N LYS A 88 -10.95 -29.68 -31.13
CA LYS A 88 -10.17 -29.57 -32.36
C LYS A 88 -11.09 -28.75 -33.25
N GLY A 89 -10.88 -27.44 -33.26
CA GLY A 89 -11.46 -26.59 -34.29
C GLY A 89 -11.14 -27.16 -35.68
N PRO A 90 -11.84 -26.72 -36.74
CA PRO A 90 -11.69 -27.26 -38.10
C PRO A 90 -10.21 -27.36 -38.46
N ARG A 91 -9.70 -28.59 -38.52
CA ARG A 91 -8.33 -28.83 -38.96
C ARG A 91 -8.32 -28.56 -40.45
N GLN A 92 -7.70 -27.46 -40.86
CA GLN A 92 -7.27 -27.34 -42.26
C GLN A 92 -6.29 -28.49 -42.53
N GLU A 93 -6.66 -29.35 -43.46
CA GLU A 93 -5.84 -30.45 -43.97
C GLU A 93 -4.70 -29.84 -44.81
N GLY A 94 -3.64 -29.43 -44.12
CA GLY A 94 -2.45 -28.87 -44.74
C GLY A 94 -1.22 -29.40 -44.02
N ASN A 95 -0.64 -30.47 -44.56
CA ASN A 95 0.56 -31.11 -44.07
C ASN A 95 1.77 -30.20 -44.38
N VAL A 96 2.10 -29.27 -43.48
CA VAL A 96 3.31 -28.44 -43.61
C VAL A 96 4.33 -28.85 -42.55
N PRO A 97 5.56 -29.26 -42.94
CA PRO A 97 6.60 -29.64 -42.01
C PRO A 97 7.03 -28.44 -41.15
N LYS A 98 7.05 -28.65 -39.83
CA LYS A 98 7.51 -27.68 -38.83
C LYS A 98 8.99 -27.37 -39.03
N LYS A 99 9.30 -26.27 -39.72
CA LYS A 99 10.60 -25.59 -39.62
C LYS A 99 10.52 -24.48 -38.57
N ASN A 100 11.40 -24.58 -37.58
CA ASN A 100 11.65 -23.54 -36.57
C ASN A 100 12.07 -22.24 -37.28
N LYS A 101 11.17 -21.24 -37.34
CA LYS A 101 11.51 -19.89 -37.80
C LYS A 101 11.38 -18.91 -36.64
N ARG A 102 12.53 -18.54 -36.08
CA ARG A 102 12.71 -17.47 -35.10
C ARG A 102 12.42 -16.11 -35.75
N ASN A 103 11.61 -15.32 -35.05
CA ASN A 103 11.57 -13.85 -34.89
C ASN A 103 11.62 -12.86 -36.09
N ALA A 104 11.93 -13.24 -37.32
CA ALA A 104 11.97 -12.28 -38.44
C ALA A 104 10.59 -11.91 -39.04
N GLY A 105 9.50 -12.54 -38.57
CA GLY A 105 8.18 -12.43 -39.20
C GLY A 105 7.21 -11.43 -38.57
N VAL A 106 7.62 -10.72 -37.51
CA VAL A 106 6.74 -9.78 -36.78
C VAL A 106 6.78 -8.39 -37.40
N GLU A 107 7.96 -7.94 -37.84
CA GLU A 107 8.16 -6.60 -38.40
C GLU A 107 7.54 -6.46 -39.80
N LEU A 108 7.74 -7.46 -40.66
CA LEU A 108 7.10 -7.52 -41.99
C LEU A 108 5.57 -7.62 -41.90
N ARG A 109 5.02 -8.19 -40.83
CA ARG A 109 3.57 -8.24 -40.58
C ARG A 109 3.02 -6.93 -40.01
N ARG A 110 3.83 -6.15 -39.30
CA ARG A 110 3.43 -4.80 -38.84
C ARG A 110 3.41 -3.81 -39.99
N ALA A 111 4.37 -3.86 -40.90
CA ALA A 111 4.40 -2.99 -42.08
C ALA A 111 3.21 -3.24 -43.02
N ALA A 112 2.77 -4.50 -43.17
CA ALA A 112 1.63 -4.85 -44.00
C ALA A 112 0.25 -4.53 -43.39
N LEU A 113 0.19 -4.11 -42.11
CA LEU A 113 -1.09 -3.83 -41.42
C LEU A 113 -1.47 -2.34 -41.39
N ILE A 114 -0.59 -1.45 -41.83
CA ILE A 114 -0.79 0.01 -41.70
C ILE A 114 -1.47 0.60 -42.94
N ASP A 115 -1.55 -0.13 -44.06
CA ASP A 115 -2.03 0.43 -45.33
C ASP A 115 -3.23 -0.33 -45.92
N THR A 116 -4.30 -0.43 -45.14
CA THR A 116 -5.64 -0.66 -45.73
C THR A 116 -6.69 0.06 -44.90
N ASP A 117 -7.41 1.00 -45.52
CA ASP A 117 -8.76 1.45 -45.16
C ASP A 117 -9.78 0.31 -45.30
N ARG A 118 -9.49 -0.84 -44.68
CA ARG A 118 -10.46 -1.90 -44.50
C ARG A 118 -11.27 -1.56 -43.27
N VAL A 119 -12.54 -1.24 -43.49
CA VAL A 119 -13.59 -1.32 -42.48
C VAL A 119 -13.46 -2.69 -41.83
N THR A 120 -12.78 -2.76 -40.69
CA THR A 120 -12.69 -4.00 -39.93
C THR A 120 -14.06 -4.21 -39.30
N GLU A 121 -14.91 -4.97 -39.98
CA GLU A 121 -16.02 -5.71 -39.38
C GLU A 121 -15.42 -6.67 -38.35
N ARG A 122 -15.11 -6.13 -37.17
CA ARG A 122 -14.60 -6.88 -36.03
C ARG A 122 -15.74 -7.17 -35.06
N SER A 123 -16.87 -7.62 -35.59
CA SER A 123 -17.87 -8.32 -34.81
C SER A 123 -17.53 -9.81 -34.89
N LYS A 124 -16.89 -10.36 -33.85
CA LYS A 124 -16.79 -11.82 -33.65
C LYS A 124 -18.12 -12.42 -33.19
N ASP A 125 -19.22 -11.71 -33.40
CA ASP A 125 -20.53 -12.15 -33.00
C ASP A 125 -21.12 -13.05 -34.08
N ASN A 126 -20.92 -14.36 -33.92
CA ASN A 126 -21.49 -15.37 -34.80
C ASN A 126 -23.00 -15.61 -34.53
N ARG A 127 -23.64 -14.81 -33.66
CA ARG A 127 -25.07 -14.94 -33.37
C ARG A 127 -25.88 -14.56 -34.61
N THR A 128 -26.88 -15.37 -34.90
CA THR A 128 -27.86 -15.08 -35.95
C THR A 128 -28.65 -13.81 -35.60
N THR A 129 -29.24 -13.17 -36.62
CA THR A 129 -30.09 -11.98 -36.42
C THR A 129 -31.22 -12.21 -35.42
N ASP A 130 -31.72 -13.43 -35.34
CA ASP A 130 -32.81 -13.80 -34.43
C ASP A 130 -32.31 -13.97 -32.99
N GLU A 131 -31.11 -14.50 -32.78
CA GLU A 131 -30.46 -14.53 -31.46
C GLU A 131 -30.14 -13.13 -30.95
N VAL A 132 -29.69 -12.24 -31.83
CA VAL A 132 -29.46 -10.83 -31.49
C VAL A 132 -30.77 -10.16 -31.12
N LYS A 133 -31.85 -10.35 -31.91
CA LYS A 133 -33.19 -9.83 -31.56
C LYS A 133 -33.70 -10.41 -30.24
N GLY A 134 -33.48 -11.70 -29.98
CA GLY A 134 -33.81 -12.36 -28.73
C GLY A 134 -33.09 -11.73 -27.53
N LEU A 135 -31.80 -11.46 -27.68
CA LEU A 135 -30.97 -10.81 -26.65
C LEU A 135 -31.44 -9.37 -26.38
N VAL A 136 -31.73 -8.60 -27.44
CA VAL A 136 -32.24 -7.23 -27.34
C VAL A 136 -33.61 -7.22 -26.64
N ASN A 137 -34.51 -8.13 -27.00
CA ASN A 137 -35.82 -8.25 -26.35
C ASN A 137 -35.69 -8.67 -24.87
N TRP A 138 -34.78 -9.59 -24.55
CA TRP A 138 -34.47 -9.94 -23.17
C TRP A 138 -33.93 -8.74 -22.38
N ALA A 139 -33.01 -7.96 -22.96
CA ALA A 139 -32.46 -6.76 -22.34
C ALA A 139 -33.55 -5.71 -22.09
N LYS A 140 -34.44 -5.46 -23.07
CA LYS A 140 -35.60 -4.57 -22.91
C LYS A 140 -36.50 -5.01 -21.76
N ARG A 141 -36.85 -6.30 -21.68
CA ARG A 141 -37.64 -6.84 -20.55
C ARG A 141 -36.93 -6.67 -19.22
N LYS A 142 -35.62 -6.93 -19.15
CA LYS A 142 -34.85 -6.76 -17.91
C LYS A 142 -34.75 -5.30 -17.47
N ILE A 143 -34.55 -4.36 -18.40
CA ILE A 143 -34.56 -2.92 -18.08
C ILE A 143 -35.96 -2.48 -17.61
N ALA A 144 -37.03 -3.01 -18.21
CA ALA A 144 -38.39 -2.71 -17.77
C ALA A 144 -38.71 -3.29 -16.37
N SER A 145 -38.27 -4.51 -16.07
CA SER A 145 -38.46 -5.14 -14.75
C SER A 145 -37.52 -4.58 -13.67
N TYR A 146 -36.37 -4.05 -14.06
CA TYR A 146 -35.35 -3.49 -13.18
C TYR A 146 -34.83 -2.18 -13.77
N PRO A 147 -35.63 -1.09 -13.70
CA PRO A 147 -35.18 0.20 -14.17
C PRO A 147 -33.89 0.58 -13.44
N TYR A 148 -32.87 0.98 -14.19
CA TYR A 148 -31.61 1.40 -13.62
C TYR A 148 -31.86 2.58 -12.67
N GLN A 149 -31.62 2.37 -11.38
CA GLN A 149 -31.60 3.44 -10.40
C GLN A 149 -30.14 3.89 -10.24
N PRO A 150 -29.77 5.08 -10.71
CA PRO A 150 -28.43 5.60 -10.51
C PRO A 150 -28.11 5.65 -9.01
N ARG A 151 -26.97 5.06 -8.64
CA ARG A 151 -26.58 4.76 -7.25
C ARG A 151 -26.49 5.99 -6.33
N ASN A 152 -26.59 7.21 -6.87
CA ASN A 152 -26.50 8.47 -6.14
C ASN A 152 -27.65 9.46 -6.40
N ALA A 153 -28.78 9.01 -6.98
CA ALA A 153 -30.02 9.78 -6.83
C ALA A 153 -30.63 9.50 -5.45
N LYS A 154 -29.89 9.87 -4.39
CA LYS A 154 -30.57 10.25 -3.15
C LYS A 154 -31.41 11.46 -3.55
N ILE A 155 -32.69 11.18 -3.78
CA ILE A 155 -33.76 12.15 -3.70
C ILE A 155 -33.47 12.92 -2.41
N VAL A 156 -32.94 14.14 -2.57
CA VAL A 156 -33.18 15.19 -1.61
C VAL A 156 -34.70 15.25 -1.58
N THR A 157 -35.28 14.68 -0.54
CA THR A 157 -36.67 14.94 -0.21
C THR A 157 -36.80 16.47 -0.27
N PRO A 158 -37.74 17.04 -1.05
CA PRO A 158 -38.06 18.44 -0.90
C PRO A 158 -38.65 18.57 0.51
N SER A 159 -37.77 18.81 1.47
CA SER A 159 -38.13 19.48 2.70
C SER A 159 -38.90 20.71 2.27
N GLN A 160 -40.16 20.76 2.69
CA GLN A 160 -41.09 21.87 2.65
C GLN A 160 -40.48 23.12 2.00
N SER A 161 -40.95 23.41 0.79
CA SER A 161 -40.84 24.73 0.19
C SER A 161 -41.45 25.75 1.16
N TYR A 162 -40.63 26.25 2.09
CA TYR A 162 -40.86 27.54 2.73
C TYR A 162 -40.64 28.58 1.64
N GLY A 163 -41.72 28.89 0.94
CA GLY A 163 -41.84 29.91 -0.10
C GLY A 163 -41.78 31.33 0.45
N GLY A 164 -40.96 31.55 1.47
CA GLY A 164 -40.66 32.88 1.97
C GLY A 164 -39.55 33.51 1.16
N THR A 165 -39.74 34.77 0.80
CA THR A 165 -38.69 35.59 0.17
C THR A 165 -37.43 35.57 1.04
N ILE A 166 -36.25 35.80 0.44
CA ILE A 166 -34.97 35.87 1.19
C ILE A 166 -35.08 36.82 2.40
N SER A 167 -35.91 37.85 2.29
CA SER A 167 -36.21 38.81 3.36
C SER A 167 -36.85 38.16 4.59
N GLU A 168 -37.80 37.22 4.41
CA GLU A 168 -38.45 36.52 5.52
C GLU A 168 -37.47 35.57 6.25
N ARG A 169 -36.59 34.91 5.49
CA ARG A 169 -35.54 34.06 6.08
C ARG A 169 -34.54 34.86 6.90
N LEU A 170 -34.15 36.04 6.44
CA LEU A 170 -33.29 36.93 7.21
C LEU A 170 -33.97 37.42 8.49
N GLN A 171 -35.27 37.69 8.44
CA GLN A 171 -36.03 38.14 9.62
C GLN A 171 -36.13 37.04 10.69
N VAL A 172 -36.29 35.77 10.29
CA VAL A 172 -36.27 34.62 11.22
C VAL A 172 -34.90 34.45 11.86
N ILE A 173 -33.81 34.57 11.08
CA ILE A 173 -32.44 34.48 11.62
C ILE A 173 -32.16 35.61 12.62
N GLN A 174 -32.61 36.83 12.32
CA GLN A 174 -32.49 37.96 13.24
C GLN A 174 -33.30 37.74 14.53
N GLY A 175 -34.51 37.19 14.43
CA GLY A 175 -35.32 36.83 15.60
C GLY A 175 -34.67 35.77 16.50
N GLN A 176 -34.04 34.76 15.90
CA GLN A 176 -33.32 33.72 16.64
C GLN A 176 -32.07 34.27 17.34
N LEU A 177 -31.33 35.18 16.69
CA LEU A 177 -30.19 35.85 17.31
C LEU A 177 -30.61 36.76 18.48
N ALA A 178 -31.73 37.48 18.35
CA ALA A 178 -32.29 38.29 19.42
C ALA A 178 -32.74 37.45 20.62
N ALA A 179 -33.35 36.29 20.38
CA ALA A 179 -33.74 35.36 21.44
C ALA A 179 -32.51 34.77 22.18
N LEU A 180 -31.43 34.45 21.46
CA LEU A 180 -30.20 33.97 22.07
C LEU A 180 -29.50 35.04 22.92
N THR A 181 -29.52 36.30 22.49
CA THR A 181 -28.97 37.41 23.29
C THR A 181 -29.83 37.73 24.52
N ALA A 182 -31.16 37.66 24.40
CA ALA A 182 -32.05 37.82 25.54
C ALA A 182 -31.88 36.71 26.59
N THR A 183 -31.67 35.47 26.14
CA THR A 183 -31.51 34.31 27.04
C THR A 183 -30.11 34.25 27.68
N GLY A 184 -29.07 34.73 26.98
CA GLY A 184 -27.69 34.77 27.48
C GLY A 184 -27.45 35.77 28.62
N THR A 185 -28.34 36.74 28.81
CA THR A 185 -28.19 37.77 29.85
C THR A 185 -28.63 37.26 31.24
N GLY A 186 -29.35 36.13 31.32
CA GLY A 186 -29.88 35.60 32.57
C GLY A 186 -28.94 34.71 33.38
N MET A 187 -27.85 34.18 32.80
CA MET A 187 -26.95 33.23 33.50
C MET A 187 -25.68 33.86 34.09
N ALA A 188 -25.45 35.16 33.88
CA ALA A 188 -24.24 35.84 34.39
C ALA A 188 -24.29 36.21 35.89
N SER A 189 -25.38 35.95 36.62
CA SER A 189 -25.53 36.33 38.04
C SER A 189 -25.42 35.19 39.07
N MET A 190 -25.07 33.96 38.64
CA MET A 190 -24.95 32.80 39.55
C MET A 190 -23.54 32.25 39.73
N LEU A 191 -22.49 33.04 39.48
CA LEU A 191 -21.14 32.67 39.88
C LEU A 191 -20.81 33.28 41.27
N PRO A 192 -20.47 32.46 42.28
CA PRO A 192 -20.02 32.97 43.57
C PRO A 192 -18.69 33.69 43.40
N ALA A 193 -18.57 34.87 44.02
CA ALA A 193 -17.35 35.65 44.06
C ALA A 193 -16.24 34.85 44.77
N TYR A 194 -15.25 34.38 44.02
CA TYR A 194 -14.00 33.88 44.59
C TYR A 194 -13.08 35.06 44.89
N SER A 195 -12.71 35.16 46.16
CA SER A 195 -11.78 36.15 46.72
C SER A 195 -10.40 36.04 46.06
N THR A 196 -9.93 37.15 45.52
CA THR A 196 -8.63 37.32 44.86
C THR A 196 -7.52 37.58 45.89
N ALA A 197 -7.27 36.61 46.77
CA ALA A 197 -6.08 36.58 47.60
C ALA A 197 -5.67 35.12 47.84
N GLN A 198 -4.39 34.82 47.57
CA GLN A 198 -3.72 33.51 47.66
C GLN A 198 -3.77 32.60 46.43
N ILE A 199 -3.18 33.05 45.31
CA ILE A 199 -2.37 32.17 44.44
C ILE A 199 -1.15 32.97 44.00
N ALA A 200 -0.14 32.98 44.88
CA ALA A 200 1.23 33.23 44.51
C ALA A 200 1.99 31.94 44.88
N MET A 201 2.89 31.53 43.99
CA MET A 201 3.91 30.47 44.05
C MET A 201 3.80 29.49 42.87
N ASP A 202 4.97 29.34 42.24
CA ASP A 202 5.43 28.40 41.23
C ASP A 202 5.03 28.61 39.76
N GLU A 203 5.68 29.62 39.19
CA GLU A 203 6.06 29.66 37.77
C GLU A 203 7.44 28.99 37.61
N PRO A 204 7.59 27.86 36.88
CA PRO A 204 8.92 27.39 36.49
C PRO A 204 9.35 28.11 35.20
N ALA A 205 10.49 28.80 35.32
CA ALA A 205 11.22 29.42 34.22
C ALA A 205 11.55 28.38 33.14
N PHE A 206 11.01 28.59 31.94
CA PHE A 206 11.44 27.91 30.71
C PHE A 206 12.62 28.67 30.13
N GLY A 207 13.82 28.27 30.53
CA GLY A 207 15.07 28.74 29.97
C GLY A 207 16.13 27.68 30.11
N GLU A 208 16.22 26.78 29.12
CA GLU A 208 17.44 26.08 28.73
C GLU A 208 17.21 25.29 27.43
N GLU A 209 17.96 25.68 26.40
CA GLU A 209 18.66 24.81 25.45
C GLU A 209 18.01 23.45 25.12
N MET A 210 17.15 23.41 24.10
CA MET A 210 16.74 22.15 23.47
C MET A 210 17.91 21.62 22.63
N ASP A 211 18.67 20.70 23.22
CA ASP A 211 19.50 19.77 22.46
C ASP A 211 18.61 18.97 21.50
N PHE A 212 19.01 18.97 20.23
CA PHE A 212 18.37 18.26 19.15
C PHE A 212 18.58 16.75 19.34
N VAL A 213 17.71 16.09 20.11
CA VAL A 213 17.68 14.63 20.23
C VAL A 213 17.21 14.06 18.90
N VAL A 214 18.17 13.65 18.07
CA VAL A 214 17.94 12.72 16.97
C VAL A 214 17.39 11.43 17.59
N TYR A 215 16.09 11.18 17.43
CA TYR A 215 15.50 9.90 17.80
C TYR A 215 16.08 8.80 16.90
N ASP A 216 17.02 8.06 17.47
CA ASP A 216 17.57 6.83 16.92
C ASP A 216 16.47 5.76 16.88
N ALA A 217 16.18 5.26 15.68
CA ALA A 217 15.23 4.19 15.41
C ALA A 217 15.84 2.80 15.63
N THR A 218 16.69 2.63 16.66
CA THR A 218 17.33 1.34 16.98
C THR A 218 17.00 0.90 18.40
N THR A 219 16.02 0.01 18.51
CA THR A 219 15.99 -1.06 19.52
C THR A 219 15.20 -2.21 18.95
N TRP A 220 15.86 -3.01 18.12
CA TRP A 220 15.51 -4.42 17.93
C TRP A 220 16.79 -5.24 17.99
N GLU A 221 17.16 -5.59 19.23
CA GLU A 221 18.19 -6.58 19.51
C GLU A 221 17.80 -7.97 19.00
N ALA A 222 18.87 -8.70 18.71
CA ALA A 222 18.92 -10.03 18.16
C ALA A 222 18.21 -11.07 19.05
N GLY A 223 17.24 -11.76 18.47
CA GLY A 223 16.80 -13.07 18.90
C GLY A 223 16.95 -14.04 17.73
N ALA A 224 18.10 -14.70 17.65
CA ALA A 224 18.36 -15.76 16.70
C ALA A 224 17.39 -16.93 16.95
N LEU A 225 16.48 -17.17 16.01
CA LEU A 225 15.87 -18.48 15.81
C LEU A 225 15.61 -18.68 14.31
N ASP A 226 16.38 -19.58 13.72
CA ASP A 226 16.22 -20.11 12.37
C ASP A 226 14.78 -20.64 12.17
N GLN A 227 13.97 -19.97 11.35
CA GLN A 227 12.85 -20.61 10.61
C GLN A 227 12.57 -19.92 9.27
N PRO A 228 12.14 -20.68 8.24
CA PRO A 228 12.28 -20.30 6.84
C PRO A 228 11.06 -19.57 6.25
N GLY A 229 11.36 -18.56 5.44
CA GLY A 229 10.75 -18.29 4.13
C GLY A 229 9.24 -18.26 4.00
N ASN A 230 8.65 -17.07 4.13
CA ASN A 230 7.37 -16.73 3.49
C ASN A 230 7.47 -15.38 2.78
N ASP A 231 8.41 -15.26 1.84
CA ASP A 231 8.41 -14.17 0.87
C ASP A 231 7.56 -14.57 -0.33
N GLY A 232 6.33 -14.05 -0.34
CA GLY A 232 5.44 -14.04 -1.49
C GLY A 232 6.09 -13.31 -2.65
N TYR A 233 6.73 -14.10 -3.52
CA TYR A 233 7.26 -13.72 -4.82
C TYR A 233 6.17 -13.06 -5.68
N TYR A 234 6.27 -11.74 -5.91
CA TYR A 234 5.70 -11.10 -7.09
C TYR A 234 6.79 -11.04 -8.15
N HIS A 235 6.65 -11.92 -9.14
CA HIS A 235 7.38 -11.86 -10.41
C HIS A 235 6.63 -10.83 -11.25
N PHE A 236 7.24 -9.67 -11.52
CA PHE A 236 6.77 -8.77 -12.58
C PHE A 236 7.80 -8.87 -13.69
N ASP A 237 7.38 -9.45 -14.82
CA ASP A 237 8.17 -9.51 -16.03
C ASP A 237 8.23 -8.10 -16.62
N ALA A 238 9.41 -7.48 -16.52
CA ALA A 238 9.78 -6.30 -17.28
C ALA A 238 10.91 -6.72 -18.22
N ASP A 239 10.56 -7.03 -19.46
CA ASP A 239 11.50 -7.35 -20.53
C ASP A 239 11.16 -6.44 -21.71
N ALA A 240 11.87 -5.31 -21.80
CA ALA A 240 12.01 -4.45 -22.98
C ALA A 240 13.06 -3.36 -22.67
N SER A 241 14.33 -3.75 -22.61
CA SER A 241 15.45 -2.81 -22.71
C SER A 241 15.56 -2.36 -24.17
N MET A 242 15.22 -1.10 -24.46
CA MET A 242 15.57 -0.47 -25.73
C MET A 242 16.96 0.14 -25.59
N SER A 243 17.94 -0.54 -26.17
CA SER A 243 19.28 -0.01 -26.44
C SER A 243 19.19 1.07 -27.50
N MET A 244 19.64 2.29 -27.20
CA MET A 244 19.92 3.32 -28.20
C MET A 244 21.42 3.27 -28.48
N ASP A 245 21.79 2.59 -29.57
CA ASP A 245 23.16 2.61 -30.09
C ASP A 245 23.46 3.98 -30.70
N SER A 246 24.61 4.50 -30.29
CA SER A 246 25.26 5.67 -30.86
C SER A 246 26.01 5.28 -32.14
N SER A 247 25.78 5.99 -33.25
CA SER A 247 26.81 6.30 -34.27
C SER A 247 26.21 7.09 -35.43
N GLY A 248 26.94 8.10 -35.92
CA GLY A 248 26.58 8.79 -37.16
C GLY A 248 27.21 10.16 -37.35
N THR A 249 28.54 10.24 -37.33
CA THR A 249 29.32 11.37 -37.88
C THR A 249 28.95 11.64 -39.34
N ALA A 250 28.57 12.88 -39.66
CA ALA A 250 28.57 13.37 -41.03
C ALA A 250 28.92 14.87 -41.06
N THR A 251 30.16 15.12 -41.45
CA THR A 251 30.75 16.41 -41.80
C THR A 251 30.04 16.99 -43.03
N ARG A 252 29.69 18.28 -43.01
CA ARG A 252 29.87 19.17 -44.18
C ARG A 252 29.78 20.66 -43.81
N PRO A 253 30.52 21.52 -44.52
CA PRO A 253 30.75 22.93 -44.16
C PRO A 253 29.75 23.86 -44.85
N ILE A 254 29.70 25.14 -44.44
CA ILE A 254 29.74 26.34 -45.32
C ILE A 254 29.24 27.59 -44.55
N SER A 255 30.08 28.63 -44.63
CA SER A 255 29.84 30.08 -44.58
C SER A 255 29.42 30.79 -43.29
N ALA A 256 30.36 31.63 -42.84
CA ALA A 256 30.14 32.86 -42.08
C ALA A 256 29.38 33.92 -42.89
N PRO A 257 28.81 34.92 -42.21
CA PRO A 257 29.33 36.27 -42.43
C PRO A 257 29.65 37.04 -41.15
N THR A 258 30.59 37.93 -41.35
CA THR A 258 31.33 38.79 -40.44
C THR A 258 30.58 40.08 -40.03
N SER A 259 30.91 40.54 -38.81
CA SER A 259 31.02 41.95 -38.32
C SER A 259 29.77 42.78 -38.01
N PRO A 260 29.87 43.89 -37.22
CA PRO A 260 30.93 44.34 -36.27
C PRO A 260 30.38 44.68 -34.85
N VAL A 261 31.13 44.63 -33.72
CA VAL A 261 32.05 45.65 -33.13
C VAL A 261 31.43 47.06 -33.18
N ALA A 262 31.11 47.84 -32.13
CA ALA A 262 31.69 48.17 -30.80
C ALA A 262 30.72 49.22 -30.12
N PRO A 263 31.07 50.02 -29.08
CA PRO A 263 31.70 49.74 -27.77
C PRO A 263 31.02 50.48 -26.56
N ASN A 264 31.53 50.24 -25.34
CA ASN A 264 31.53 51.12 -24.15
C ASN A 264 30.15 51.43 -23.48
N GLU A 265 29.94 51.57 -22.17
CA GLU A 265 30.77 51.92 -21.00
C GLU A 265 29.93 51.66 -19.69
N PRO A 266 30.22 52.18 -18.48
CA PRO A 266 30.87 51.45 -17.38
C PRO A 266 30.02 51.21 -16.10
N LEU A 267 30.63 50.43 -15.20
CA LEU A 267 30.61 50.49 -13.73
C LEU A 267 29.50 51.31 -13.03
N SER A 268 28.74 50.64 -12.16
CA SER A 268 28.33 51.28 -10.90
C SER A 268 28.23 50.25 -9.77
N MET A 269 29.17 50.37 -8.84
CA MET A 269 29.08 49.80 -7.50
C MET A 269 28.01 50.56 -6.71
N VAL A 270 27.11 49.85 -6.03
CA VAL A 270 26.42 50.39 -4.85
C VAL A 270 26.57 49.37 -3.74
N ALA A 271 27.57 49.62 -2.90
CA ALA A 271 27.73 48.98 -1.60
C ALA A 271 26.85 49.75 -0.60
N ALA A 272 25.80 49.11 -0.09
CA ALA A 272 25.09 49.60 1.09
C ALA A 272 25.84 49.10 2.33
N ARG A 273 26.68 49.99 2.89
CA ARG A 273 27.16 49.91 4.27
C ARG A 273 25.98 50.16 5.21
N VAL A 274 25.73 49.23 6.13
CA VAL A 274 25.04 49.52 7.39
C VAL A 274 26.09 49.39 8.49
N SER A 275 26.44 50.53 9.08
CA SER A 275 27.34 50.59 10.24
C SER A 275 26.56 50.42 11.56
N PRO A 276 27.26 49.95 12.62
CA PRO A 276 26.68 49.57 13.90
C PRO A 276 26.77 50.70 14.93
N ALA A 277 25.83 50.70 15.87
CA ALA A 277 25.87 51.42 17.15
C ALA A 277 24.83 50.73 18.07
N ALA A 278 24.97 50.58 19.38
CA ALA A 278 26.04 50.74 20.34
C ALA A 278 25.51 50.10 21.65
N VAL A 279 26.39 49.40 22.36
CA VAL A 279 26.64 49.49 23.82
C VAL A 279 25.48 49.36 24.84
N CYS A 280 25.71 48.43 25.79
CA CYS A 280 25.29 48.34 27.22
C CYS A 280 24.91 46.87 27.51
N ALA A 281 25.33 46.14 28.53
CA ALA A 281 26.24 46.28 29.66
C ALA A 281 26.40 44.84 30.24
N PRO A 282 27.46 44.47 30.97
CA PRO A 282 27.55 43.15 31.60
C PRO A 282 26.77 43.14 32.92
N VAL A 283 25.74 42.30 33.01
CA VAL A 283 25.06 42.01 34.29
C VAL A 283 25.81 40.86 34.96
N THR A 284 26.50 41.20 36.03
CA THR A 284 27.12 40.25 36.97
C THR A 284 26.02 39.45 37.67
N PHE A 285 25.88 38.16 37.39
CA PHE A 285 24.99 37.28 38.14
C PHE A 285 25.80 36.56 39.22
N THR A 286 25.56 36.95 40.47
CA THR A 286 26.07 36.32 41.69
C THR A 286 25.49 34.92 41.82
N GLN A 287 26.36 33.91 41.80
CA GLN A 287 26.02 32.50 42.04
C GLN A 287 25.97 32.23 43.55
N PRO A 288 24.81 31.87 44.15
CA PRO A 288 24.79 31.34 45.50
C PRO A 288 25.15 29.85 45.49
N SER A 289 26.20 29.54 46.23
CA SER A 289 26.60 28.21 46.67
C SER A 289 25.50 27.57 47.53
N PRO A 290 25.08 26.32 47.27
CA PRO A 290 24.36 25.54 48.26
C PRO A 290 25.29 24.56 48.97
N SER A 291 25.32 24.74 50.28
CA SER A 291 25.96 23.89 51.27
C SER A 291 25.57 22.41 51.15
N ALA A 292 26.58 21.57 51.29
CA ALA A 292 26.43 20.15 51.56
C ALA A 292 25.67 19.92 52.87
N VAL A 293 24.52 19.26 52.79
CA VAL A 293 23.88 18.58 53.92
C VAL A 293 23.72 17.11 53.55
N SER A 294 24.59 16.31 54.18
CA SER A 294 24.50 14.85 54.22
C SER A 294 23.21 14.44 54.90
N ALA A 295 22.31 13.80 54.15
CA ALA A 295 21.18 13.05 54.70
C ALA A 295 21.22 11.63 54.14
N SER A 296 21.85 10.73 54.89
CA SER A 296 21.86 9.29 54.67
C SER A 296 20.43 8.75 54.75
N SER A 297 19.79 8.59 53.58
CA SER A 297 18.47 7.99 53.46
C SER A 297 18.62 6.63 52.78
N SER A 298 18.36 5.59 53.55
CA SER A 298 18.47 4.18 53.23
C SER A 298 17.76 3.83 51.92
N SER A 299 18.54 3.50 50.89
CA SER A 299 18.07 2.96 49.63
C SER A 299 17.55 1.53 49.81
N HIS A 300 16.26 1.41 50.12
CA HIS A 300 15.54 0.15 49.94
C HIS A 300 15.14 0.06 48.46
N THR A 301 16.00 -0.56 47.65
CA THR A 301 15.61 -1.08 46.33
C THR A 301 14.47 -2.08 46.54
N PRO A 302 13.22 -1.80 46.09
CA PRO A 302 12.20 -2.82 46.08
C PRO A 302 12.66 -3.91 45.11
N ALA A 303 12.82 -5.12 45.63
CA ALA A 303 13.15 -6.30 44.85
C ALA A 303 12.23 -6.34 43.63
N SER A 304 12.82 -6.30 42.43
CA SER A 304 12.10 -6.41 41.17
C SER A 304 11.32 -7.71 41.15
N SER A 305 10.01 -7.61 41.41
CA SER A 305 9.09 -8.72 41.19
C SER A 305 9.23 -9.17 39.73
N PRO A 306 9.31 -10.49 39.49
CA PRO A 306 9.50 -11.02 38.14
C PRO A 306 8.35 -10.54 37.27
N ALA A 307 8.69 -9.72 36.25
CA ALA A 307 7.75 -9.20 35.28
C ALA A 307 6.98 -10.38 34.68
N ALA A 308 5.70 -10.50 35.04
CA ALA A 308 4.82 -11.53 34.51
C ALA A 308 4.82 -11.41 32.99
N ALA A 309 5.29 -12.45 32.30
CA ALA A 309 5.37 -12.46 30.85
C ALA A 309 4.00 -12.17 30.27
N LEU A 310 3.90 -11.10 29.47
CA LEU A 310 2.66 -10.75 28.80
C LEU A 310 2.20 -11.93 27.91
N PRO A 311 0.89 -12.19 27.85
CA PRO A 311 0.32 -13.16 26.93
C PRO A 311 0.82 -12.93 25.50
N SER A 312 1.19 -13.99 24.79
CA SER A 312 1.73 -13.94 23.42
C SER A 312 0.78 -13.34 22.37
N HIS A 313 -0.49 -13.12 22.72
CA HIS A 313 -1.50 -12.49 21.88
C HIS A 313 -1.62 -10.97 22.07
N LEU A 314 -1.00 -10.40 23.11
CA LEU A 314 -0.97 -8.95 23.33
C LEU A 314 0.24 -8.34 22.62
N ARG A 315 0.04 -7.19 21.99
CA ARG A 315 1.10 -6.34 21.44
C ARG A 315 0.95 -4.94 22.01
N SER A 316 2.05 -4.38 22.50
CA SER A 316 2.08 -2.97 22.88
C SER A 316 2.39 -2.12 21.65
N LEU A 317 1.58 -1.09 21.41
CA LEU A 317 1.75 -0.10 20.36
C LEU A 317 1.93 1.28 21.01
N LYS A 318 3.11 1.88 20.84
CA LYS A 318 3.39 3.23 21.33
C LYS A 318 3.00 4.27 20.27
N LEU A 319 2.12 5.20 20.65
CA LEU A 319 1.66 6.30 19.83
C LEU A 319 2.57 7.54 19.98
N GLY A 320 2.45 8.48 19.03
CA GLY A 320 3.23 9.72 18.99
C GLY A 320 3.00 10.65 20.19
N ASN A 321 1.83 10.56 20.83
CA ASN A 321 1.53 11.27 22.08
C ASN A 321 2.13 10.61 23.34
N GLY A 322 2.98 9.58 23.17
CA GLY A 322 3.59 8.83 24.27
C GLY A 322 2.70 7.75 24.89
N THR A 323 1.42 7.66 24.49
CA THR A 323 0.50 6.63 25.02
C THR A 323 0.86 5.25 24.46
N SER A 324 1.00 4.26 25.33
CA SER A 324 1.13 2.85 24.93
C SER A 324 -0.23 2.15 25.00
N LEU A 325 -0.63 1.51 23.91
CA LEU A 325 -1.85 0.72 23.83
C LEU A 325 -1.49 -0.76 23.82
N ASP A 326 -2.04 -1.52 24.75
CA ASP A 326 -1.96 -2.98 24.72
C ASP A 326 -3.12 -3.55 23.90
N ILE A 327 -2.77 -4.19 22.78
CA ILE A 327 -3.70 -4.60 21.75
C ILE A 327 -3.72 -6.11 21.67
N ASP A 328 -4.89 -6.70 21.90
CA ASP A 328 -5.15 -8.11 21.61
C ASP A 328 -5.26 -8.33 20.10
N ILE A 329 -4.35 -9.12 19.54
CA ILE A 329 -4.31 -9.48 18.11
C ILE A 329 -5.66 -10.07 17.66
N ASN A 330 -6.36 -10.82 18.52
CA ASN A 330 -7.66 -11.41 18.17
C ASN A 330 -8.75 -10.34 17.97
N ASN A 331 -8.66 -9.21 18.68
CA ASN A 331 -9.56 -8.09 18.49
C ASN A 331 -9.19 -7.28 17.23
N VAL A 332 -7.91 -7.18 16.90
CA VAL A 332 -7.45 -6.55 15.64
C VAL A 332 -8.02 -7.24 14.41
N LEU A 333 -8.11 -8.57 14.42
CA LEU A 333 -8.68 -9.34 13.32
C LEU A 333 -10.18 -9.09 13.11
N LYS A 334 -10.89 -8.57 14.13
CA LYS A 334 -12.31 -8.20 14.03
C LYS A 334 -12.51 -6.78 13.52
N ILE A 335 -11.46 -5.97 13.47
CA ILE A 335 -11.54 -4.59 12.96
C ILE A 335 -11.84 -4.66 11.47
N THR A 336 -13.04 -4.21 11.10
CA THR A 336 -13.42 -4.06 9.71
C THR A 336 -12.80 -2.78 9.18
N ILE A 337 -11.80 -2.91 8.32
CA ILE A 337 -11.16 -1.76 7.68
C ILE A 337 -12.03 -1.37 6.50
N PRO A 338 -12.67 -0.18 6.51
CA PRO A 338 -13.45 0.26 5.37
C PRO A 338 -12.54 0.35 4.14
N ALA A 339 -13.11 0.10 2.97
CA ALA A 339 -12.41 0.27 1.71
C ALA A 339 -12.09 1.76 1.52
N THR A 340 -10.91 2.18 1.98
CA THR A 340 -10.46 3.57 1.92
C THR A 340 -9.64 3.79 0.66
N SER A 341 -10.05 4.79 -0.11
CA SER A 341 -9.30 5.30 -1.23
C SER A 341 -8.93 6.75 -0.92
N PHE A 342 -7.65 7.08 -1.14
CA PHE A 342 -7.15 8.45 -1.07
C PHE A 342 -6.85 9.01 -2.46
N ALA A 343 -7.38 8.38 -3.50
CA ALA A 343 -7.09 8.76 -4.88
C ALA A 343 -7.47 10.22 -5.20
N ASP A 344 -8.53 10.71 -4.56
CA ASP A 344 -9.05 12.06 -4.80
C ASP A 344 -8.61 13.08 -3.73
N ASP A 345 -7.99 12.62 -2.64
CA ASP A 345 -7.69 13.46 -1.46
C ASP A 345 -6.35 13.08 -0.79
N ILE A 346 -5.26 13.47 -1.45
CA ILE A 346 -3.89 13.29 -0.94
C ILE A 346 -3.66 14.12 0.34
N ARG A 347 -4.37 15.25 0.49
CA ARG A 347 -4.27 16.09 1.69
C ARG A 347 -4.78 15.32 2.91
N ARG A 348 -5.96 14.71 2.83
CA ARG A 348 -6.49 13.86 3.90
C ARG A 348 -5.58 12.68 4.20
N LEU A 349 -4.94 12.09 3.18
CA LEU A 349 -3.95 11.04 3.40
C LEU A 349 -2.79 11.54 4.27
N ASN A 350 -2.25 12.74 3.98
CA ASN A 350 -1.18 13.35 4.77
C ASN A 350 -1.61 13.66 6.22
N GLU A 351 -2.85 14.14 6.40
CA GLU A 351 -3.44 14.45 7.71
C GLU A 351 -3.67 13.21 8.58
N MET A 352 -3.73 12.02 7.96
CA MET A 352 -3.94 10.73 8.61
C MET A 352 -2.67 9.88 8.77
N TRP A 353 -1.55 10.32 8.19
CA TRP A 353 -0.39 9.46 7.99
C TRP A 353 0.37 9.15 9.27
N ASP A 354 0.65 10.17 10.08
CA ASP A 354 1.64 10.11 11.14
C ASP A 354 1.24 11.04 12.29
N ASP A 355 1.04 10.46 13.47
CA ASP A 355 0.57 11.09 14.69
C ASP A 355 1.62 11.94 15.42
N THR A 356 2.89 11.86 15.00
CA THR A 356 3.97 12.74 15.50
C THR A 356 4.12 14.02 14.68
N SER A 357 3.51 14.07 13.50
CA SER A 357 3.64 15.18 12.57
C SER A 357 2.68 16.32 12.92
N PRO A 358 3.07 17.60 12.71
CA PRO A 358 2.15 18.74 12.84
C PRO A 358 0.96 18.68 11.87
N HIS A 359 1.00 17.81 10.86
CA HIS A 359 -0.10 17.59 9.93
C HIS A 359 -1.20 16.69 10.50
N TRP A 360 -0.95 15.96 11.59
CA TRP A 360 -1.92 15.06 12.19
C TRP A 360 -3.17 15.80 12.66
N LYS A 361 -4.34 15.35 12.21
CA LYS A 361 -5.63 15.96 12.59
C LYS A 361 -6.39 15.17 13.66
N GLY A 362 -5.75 14.20 14.30
CA GLY A 362 -6.43 13.36 15.30
C GLY A 362 -7.46 12.39 14.72
N VAL A 363 -7.48 12.21 13.39
CA VAL A 363 -8.48 11.38 12.70
C VAL A 363 -7.82 10.20 12.02
N SER A 364 -8.41 9.01 12.18
CA SER A 364 -8.02 7.81 11.43
C SER A 364 -9.22 6.94 11.11
N VAL A 365 -9.05 6.12 10.09
CA VAL A 365 -9.96 5.05 9.69
C VAL A 365 -10.00 3.92 10.72
N VAL A 366 -8.87 3.65 11.37
CA VAL A 366 -8.77 2.60 12.39
C VAL A 366 -8.84 3.24 13.77
N VAL A 367 -9.78 2.75 14.58
CA VAL A 367 -9.96 3.13 15.98
C VAL A 367 -9.80 1.88 16.83
N VAL A 368 -8.90 1.92 17.82
CA VAL A 368 -8.65 0.83 18.76
C VAL A 368 -8.82 1.37 20.17
N ALA A 369 -9.71 0.75 20.96
CA ALA A 369 -10.03 1.19 22.32
C ALA A 369 -10.41 2.69 22.40
N GLY A 370 -11.13 3.20 21.40
CA GLY A 370 -11.52 4.61 21.31
C GLY A 370 -10.44 5.56 20.78
N GLN A 371 -9.22 5.08 20.55
CA GLN A 371 -8.10 5.88 20.07
C GLN A 371 -7.89 5.72 18.56
N HIS A 372 -7.74 6.83 17.84
CA HIS A 372 -7.41 6.83 16.41
C HIS A 372 -5.96 6.41 16.18
N ILE A 373 -5.75 5.44 15.29
CA ILE A 373 -4.41 4.90 14.97
C ILE A 373 -3.96 5.38 13.60
N SER A 374 -2.94 6.25 13.53
CA SER A 374 -2.39 6.77 12.28
C SER A 374 -1.84 5.66 11.35
N LEU A 375 -1.77 5.95 10.05
CA LEU A 375 -1.42 4.97 9.02
C LEU A 375 0.01 4.42 9.17
N ASN A 376 0.96 5.20 9.67
CA ASN A 376 2.36 4.80 9.94
C ASN A 376 2.46 3.59 10.88
N HIS A 377 1.51 3.40 11.81
CA HIS A 377 1.48 2.30 12.78
C HIS A 377 0.88 1.00 12.23
N TRP A 378 0.23 1.04 11.07
CA TRP A 378 -0.45 -0.12 10.49
C TRP A 378 0.45 -1.35 10.25
N PRO A 379 1.73 -1.22 9.82
CA PRO A 379 2.62 -2.37 9.69
C PRO A 379 2.82 -3.10 11.02
N ASN A 380 2.87 -2.38 12.16
CA ASN A 380 3.05 -2.96 13.48
C ASN A 380 1.75 -3.60 13.99
N LEU A 381 0.63 -2.90 13.77
CA LEU A 381 -0.70 -3.34 14.16
C LEU A 381 -1.11 -4.64 13.43
N PHE A 382 -0.99 -4.66 12.11
CA PHE A 382 -1.47 -5.77 11.28
C PHE A 382 -0.38 -6.79 10.94
N LYS A 383 0.87 -6.64 11.43
CA LYS A 383 1.96 -7.60 11.13
C LYS A 383 1.51 -9.04 11.42
N LYS A 384 1.78 -9.96 10.47
CA LYS A 384 1.44 -11.39 10.55
C LYS A 384 -0.06 -11.71 10.46
N THR A 385 -0.92 -10.75 10.09
CA THR A 385 -2.33 -11.01 9.78
C THR A 385 -2.52 -11.24 8.28
N SER A 386 -3.59 -11.95 7.90
CA SER A 386 -4.00 -12.06 6.48
C SER A 386 -4.44 -10.70 5.91
N VAL A 387 -5.01 -9.83 6.74
CA VAL A 387 -5.45 -8.48 6.35
C VAL A 387 -4.27 -7.62 5.88
N TRP A 388 -3.12 -7.75 6.53
CA TRP A 388 -1.91 -7.00 6.14
C TRP A 388 -1.45 -7.31 4.72
N SER A 389 -1.55 -8.55 4.25
CA SER A 389 -1.08 -8.87 2.89
C SER A 389 -1.89 -8.14 1.82
N ALA A 390 -3.19 -7.95 2.04
CA ALA A 390 -4.06 -7.18 1.16
C ALA A 390 -3.78 -5.67 1.24
N LEU A 391 -3.52 -5.14 2.45
CA LEU A 391 -3.29 -3.71 2.67
C LEU A 391 -1.89 -3.24 2.32
N LYS A 392 -0.89 -4.12 2.40
CA LYS A 392 0.52 -3.75 2.29
C LYS A 392 0.83 -3.01 0.99
N SER A 393 0.20 -3.39 -0.13
CA SER A 393 0.39 -2.72 -1.42
C SER A 393 -0.06 -1.27 -1.36
N ASN A 394 -1.31 -1.03 -0.95
CA ASN A 394 -1.89 0.31 -0.83
C ASN A 394 -1.13 1.16 0.19
N TRP A 395 -0.82 0.59 1.36
CA TRP A 395 -0.04 1.26 2.39
C TRP A 395 1.33 1.72 1.89
N THR A 396 1.99 0.87 1.09
CA THR A 396 3.29 1.18 0.50
C THR A 396 3.17 2.33 -0.49
N GLU A 397 2.13 2.36 -1.33
CA GLU A 397 1.87 3.48 -2.23
C GLU A 397 1.56 4.78 -1.47
N TRP A 398 0.71 4.71 -0.44
CA TRP A 398 0.40 5.84 0.44
C TRP A 398 1.65 6.44 1.07
N LYS A 399 2.55 5.57 1.58
CA LYS A 399 3.83 5.99 2.16
C LYS A 399 4.61 6.89 1.19
N PHE A 400 4.82 6.41 -0.03
CA PHE A 400 5.64 7.13 -1.00
C PHE A 400 4.99 8.42 -1.48
N VAL A 401 3.66 8.43 -1.62
CA VAL A 401 2.93 9.66 -1.95
C VAL A 401 3.09 10.68 -0.83
N VAL A 402 2.92 10.30 0.43
CA VAL A 402 3.07 11.23 1.58
C VAL A 402 4.51 11.72 1.73
N GLU A 403 5.50 10.83 1.62
CA GLU A 403 6.91 11.21 1.68
C GLU A 403 7.25 12.25 0.61
N HIS A 404 6.79 12.05 -0.63
CA HIS A 404 7.03 13.01 -1.71
C HIS A 404 6.22 14.30 -1.52
N TYR A 405 4.97 14.20 -1.08
CA TYR A 405 4.11 15.35 -0.79
C TYR A 405 4.69 16.27 0.31
N ARG A 406 5.40 15.69 1.29
CA ARG A 406 6.04 16.44 2.38
C ARG A 406 7.39 17.08 2.01
N LYS A 407 7.98 16.75 0.86
CA LYS A 407 9.28 17.34 0.43
C LYS A 407 9.17 18.81 0.03
N GLY A 408 7.98 19.30 -0.26
CA GLY A 408 7.73 20.68 -0.68
C GLY A 408 6.35 21.15 -0.25
N THR A 409 5.88 22.20 -0.92
CA THR A 409 4.52 22.70 -0.72
C THR A 409 3.50 21.90 -1.55
N PRO A 410 2.21 21.87 -1.14
CA PRO A 410 1.15 21.26 -1.94
C PRO A 410 1.11 21.77 -3.39
N GLU A 411 1.42 23.05 -3.61
CA GLU A 411 1.45 23.69 -4.91
C GLU A 411 2.60 23.16 -5.78
N GLU A 412 3.78 22.94 -5.19
CA GLU A 412 4.92 22.34 -5.88
C GLU A 412 4.66 20.90 -6.27
N PHE A 413 4.06 20.13 -5.35
CA PHE A 413 3.63 18.76 -5.64
C PHE A 413 2.66 18.73 -6.83
N TRP A 414 1.61 19.55 -6.80
CA TRP A 414 0.65 19.57 -7.90
C TRP A 414 1.23 20.14 -9.18
N ARG A 415 2.19 21.07 -9.12
CA ARG A 415 2.91 21.55 -10.30
C ARG A 415 3.70 20.44 -10.99
N GLU A 416 4.37 19.58 -10.22
CA GLU A 416 5.08 18.40 -10.73
C GLU A 416 4.11 17.37 -11.34
N PHE A 417 2.98 17.11 -10.69
CA PHE A 417 1.98 16.14 -11.12
C PHE A 417 0.81 16.74 -11.89
N THR A 418 1.06 17.80 -12.66
CA THR A 418 0.11 18.36 -13.64
C THR A 418 0.61 18.08 -15.04
N SER A 419 -0.25 17.51 -15.89
CA SER A 419 0.08 17.25 -17.28
C SER A 419 0.33 18.57 -18.04
N PRO A 420 0.99 18.52 -19.22
CA PRO A 420 1.14 19.69 -20.08
C PRO A 420 -0.20 20.35 -20.48
N SER A 421 -1.31 19.63 -20.40
CA SER A 421 -2.67 20.16 -20.62
C SER A 421 -3.24 20.93 -19.42
N GLY A 422 -2.48 21.12 -18.34
CA GLY A 422 -2.93 21.76 -17.11
C GLY A 422 -3.83 20.88 -16.24
N THR A 423 -3.97 19.59 -16.55
CA THR A 423 -4.82 18.67 -15.80
C THR A 423 -3.99 17.90 -14.76
N ARG A 424 -4.46 17.86 -13.50
CA ARG A 424 -3.79 17.04 -12.48
C ARG A 424 -3.78 15.57 -12.89
N MET A 425 -2.64 14.92 -12.70
CA MET A 425 -2.48 13.48 -12.95
C MET A 425 -3.40 12.68 -12.02
N SER A 426 -3.91 11.55 -12.51
CA SER A 426 -4.65 10.62 -11.65
C SER A 426 -3.72 10.01 -10.59
N TYR A 427 -4.28 9.61 -9.45
CA TYR A 427 -3.51 8.98 -8.38
C TYR A 427 -2.65 7.79 -8.86
N THR A 428 -3.20 6.94 -9.73
CA THR A 428 -2.46 5.82 -10.32
C THR A 428 -1.29 6.28 -11.17
N ALA A 429 -1.44 7.38 -11.92
CA ALA A 429 -0.36 7.97 -12.70
C ALA A 429 0.72 8.56 -11.78
N ILE A 430 0.35 9.25 -10.70
CA ILE A 430 1.28 9.74 -9.67
C ILE A 430 2.07 8.57 -9.07
N CYS A 431 1.41 7.51 -8.61
CA CYS A 431 2.08 6.33 -8.05
C CYS A 431 3.01 5.65 -9.06
N LYS A 432 2.65 5.65 -10.36
CA LYS A 432 3.50 5.11 -11.42
C LYS A 432 4.77 5.95 -11.58
N THR A 433 4.65 7.27 -11.73
CA THR A 433 5.80 8.18 -11.83
C THR A 433 6.71 8.08 -10.61
N LEU A 434 6.14 8.07 -9.39
CA LEU A 434 6.93 7.89 -8.17
C LEU A 434 7.63 6.53 -8.08
N ARG A 435 7.12 5.48 -8.75
CA ARG A 435 7.82 4.18 -8.85
C ARG A 435 8.99 4.27 -9.82
N GLU A 436 8.79 4.90 -10.98
CA GLU A 436 9.81 5.08 -12.00
C GLU A 436 10.97 5.93 -11.46
N ASN A 437 10.67 7.05 -10.79
CA ASN A 437 11.69 7.91 -10.17
C ASN A 437 12.55 7.13 -9.17
N ARG A 438 11.92 6.38 -8.26
CA ARG A 438 12.66 5.57 -7.27
C ARG A 438 13.48 4.46 -7.90
N GLN A 439 12.99 3.85 -8.98
CA GLN A 439 13.77 2.87 -9.72
C GLN A 439 15.02 3.53 -10.32
N GLY A 440 14.89 4.72 -10.92
CA GLY A 440 16.02 5.49 -11.42
C GLY A 440 17.02 5.86 -10.32
N ASP A 441 16.54 6.38 -9.17
CA ASP A 441 17.37 6.73 -8.02
C ASP A 441 18.12 5.51 -7.46
N ASP A 442 17.43 4.36 -7.35
CA ASP A 442 18.03 3.10 -6.91
C ASP A 442 19.11 2.63 -7.91
N GLU A 443 18.86 2.74 -9.22
CA GLU A 443 19.81 2.36 -10.26
C GLU A 443 21.06 3.26 -10.23
N GLU A 444 20.90 4.58 -10.13
CA GLU A 444 22.02 5.52 -9.98
C GLU A 444 22.84 5.23 -8.72
N THR A 445 22.16 4.93 -7.61
CA THR A 445 22.82 4.56 -6.35
C THR A 445 23.60 3.26 -6.50
N VAL A 446 23.05 2.26 -7.21
CA VAL A 446 23.76 1.01 -7.49
C VAL A 446 24.99 1.24 -8.36
N GLU A 447 24.94 2.14 -9.34
CA GLU A 447 26.13 2.49 -10.13
C GLU A 447 27.21 3.15 -9.28
N ARG A 448 26.83 3.99 -8.31
CA ARG A 448 27.75 4.57 -7.33
C ARG A 448 28.38 3.49 -6.44
N ILE A 449 27.56 2.56 -5.93
CA ILE A 449 28.02 1.43 -5.11
C ILE A 449 28.96 0.53 -5.93
N ARG A 450 28.65 0.25 -7.20
CA ARG A 450 29.53 -0.54 -8.07
C ARG A 450 30.89 0.12 -8.27
N ARG A 451 30.93 1.45 -8.43
CA ARG A 451 32.19 2.21 -8.48
C ARG A 451 32.96 2.17 -7.17
N GLU A 452 32.28 2.27 -6.03
CA GLU A 452 32.91 2.26 -4.71
C GLU A 452 33.53 0.91 -4.36
N TYR A 453 32.82 -0.20 -4.61
CA TYR A 453 33.28 -1.54 -4.22
C TYR A 453 34.14 -2.23 -5.29
N GLY A 454 34.06 -1.79 -6.55
CA GLY A 454 34.80 -2.38 -7.67
C GLY A 454 34.64 -3.91 -7.73
N ASP A 455 35.76 -4.63 -7.66
CA ASP A 455 35.78 -6.10 -7.73
C ASP A 455 35.13 -6.78 -6.52
N SER A 456 35.10 -6.11 -5.36
CA SER A 456 34.45 -6.63 -4.15
C SER A 456 32.93 -6.56 -4.21
N PHE A 457 32.34 -5.86 -5.19
CA PHE A 457 30.88 -5.75 -5.30
C PHE A 457 30.18 -7.11 -5.34
N LYS A 458 30.75 -8.07 -6.09
CA LYS A 458 30.17 -9.41 -6.23
C LYS A 458 30.26 -10.25 -4.96
N THR A 459 31.21 -9.98 -4.07
CA THR A 459 31.37 -10.72 -2.81
C THR A 459 30.60 -10.06 -1.68
N THR A 460 30.51 -8.73 -1.66
CA THR A 460 29.79 -7.96 -0.64
C THR A 460 28.27 -8.02 -0.81
N PHE A 461 27.76 -8.03 -2.05
CA PHE A 461 26.33 -7.98 -2.35
C PHE A 461 25.77 -9.33 -2.79
N THR A 462 25.98 -10.37 -1.98
CA THR A 462 25.40 -11.70 -2.17
C THR A 462 24.39 -12.03 -1.08
N TYR A 463 23.54 -13.02 -1.36
CA TYR A 463 22.69 -13.64 -0.35
C TYR A 463 22.66 -15.15 -0.55
N ARG A 464 22.44 -15.86 0.55
CA ARG A 464 22.26 -17.31 0.51
C ARG A 464 20.82 -17.65 0.10
N CYS A 465 20.64 -18.17 -1.10
CA CYS A 465 19.33 -18.59 -1.58
C CYS A 465 19.06 -20.04 -1.13
N SER A 466 17.98 -20.30 -0.40
CA SER A 466 17.69 -21.66 0.10
C SER A 466 17.43 -22.70 -1.00
N ARG A 467 17.03 -22.26 -2.20
CA ARG A 467 16.74 -23.16 -3.33
C ARG A 467 17.98 -23.59 -4.11
N THR A 468 19.01 -22.75 -4.13
CA THR A 468 20.26 -23.00 -4.84
C THR A 468 21.37 -23.13 -3.80
N LYS A 469 22.04 -24.27 -3.71
CA LYS A 469 23.17 -24.44 -2.79
C LYS A 469 24.35 -23.57 -3.25
N GLY A 470 24.30 -22.28 -2.94
CA GLY A 470 25.29 -21.29 -3.34
C GLY A 470 24.85 -19.87 -2.99
N GLU A 471 25.83 -18.97 -3.00
CA GLU A 471 25.62 -17.53 -2.90
C GLU A 471 25.15 -16.99 -4.24
N VAL A 472 24.11 -16.14 -4.21
CA VAL A 472 23.56 -15.47 -5.39
C VAL A 472 23.82 -13.99 -5.25
N VAL A 473 24.41 -13.37 -6.26
CA VAL A 473 24.61 -11.91 -6.30
C VAL A 473 23.24 -11.23 -6.38
N MET A 474 23.02 -10.21 -5.56
CA MET A 474 21.79 -9.43 -5.60
C MET A 474 21.64 -8.75 -6.95
N SER A 475 20.51 -8.95 -7.62
CA SER A 475 20.21 -8.35 -8.93
C SER A 475 19.28 -7.14 -8.85
N LYS A 476 18.49 -7.03 -7.77
CA LYS A 476 17.51 -5.94 -7.61
C LYS A 476 18.16 -4.69 -7.02
N ALA A 477 18.01 -3.55 -7.69
CA ALA A 477 18.65 -2.30 -7.27
C ALA A 477 18.28 -1.90 -5.83
N SER A 478 16.97 -1.81 -5.53
CA SER A 478 16.47 -1.56 -4.17
C SER A 478 17.01 -2.51 -3.08
N ALA A 479 17.32 -3.77 -3.41
CA ALA A 479 17.88 -4.72 -2.45
C ALA A 479 19.36 -4.44 -2.17
N ILE A 480 20.11 -4.08 -3.22
CA ILE A 480 21.52 -3.68 -3.12
C ILE A 480 21.63 -2.40 -2.29
N VAL A 481 20.83 -1.37 -2.58
CA VAL A 481 20.82 -0.09 -1.83
C VAL A 481 20.54 -0.33 -0.34
N LYS A 482 19.49 -1.09 -0.01
CA LYS A 482 19.19 -1.44 1.39
C LYS A 482 20.27 -2.27 2.08
N HIS A 483 21.01 -3.08 1.34
CA HIS A 483 22.15 -3.82 1.90
C HIS A 483 23.32 -2.88 2.19
N TYR A 484 23.61 -1.97 1.28
CA TYR A 484 24.64 -0.95 1.42
C TYR A 484 24.39 -0.03 2.62
N GLU A 485 23.17 0.48 2.78
CA GLU A 485 22.78 1.30 3.93
C GLU A 485 23.00 0.57 5.26
N ARG A 486 22.72 -0.74 5.31
CA ARG A 486 22.95 -1.54 6.51
C ARG A 486 24.44 -1.70 6.82
N LEU A 487 25.26 -1.92 5.79
CA LEU A 487 26.72 -2.00 5.94
C LEU A 487 27.31 -0.68 6.45
N LYS A 488 26.85 0.46 5.91
CA LYS A 488 27.29 1.79 6.36
C LYS A 488 26.86 2.13 7.78
N LYS A 489 25.71 1.63 8.24
CA LYS A 489 25.27 1.80 9.64
C LYS A 489 26.02 0.92 10.63
N SER A 490 26.61 -0.19 10.18
CA SER A 490 27.40 -1.09 11.03
C SER A 490 28.90 -0.78 11.05
N SER A 491 29.36 0.16 10.23
CA SER A 491 30.74 0.64 10.20
C SER A 491 30.84 1.90 11.05
#